data_AF-A0A413G1B0-F1
#
_entry.id   AF-A0A413G1B0-F1
#
_cell.length_a   1.000
_cell.length_b   1.000
_cell.length_c   1.000
_cell.angle_alpha   90.00
_cell.angle_beta   90.00
_cell.angle_gamma   90.00
#
_symmetry.space_group_name_H-M   'P 1'
#
loop_
_entity.id
_entity.type
_entity.pdbx_description
1 polymer ?
#
loop_
_entity_poly.entity_id
_entity_poly.type
_entity_poly.pdbx_seq_one_letter_code
_entity_poly.pdbx_strand_id
1 'polypeptide(L)' 'MDLTALSAEYRAAAEALQKRLCELRKRLRTADGEEALLLRRRMDALYTELSDLKVVTAYLKDYYA' A
#
# COMPACT_ATOMS: atom_id res chain seq x y z
N MET A 1 16.29 -17.79 2.84
CA MET A 1 15.02 -17.13 2.47
C MET A 1 14.72 -17.54 1.05
N ASP A 2 13.63 -18.27 0.84
CA ASP A 2 13.18 -18.65 -0.49
C ASP A 2 12.47 -17.46 -1.14
N LEU A 3 12.63 -17.28 -2.45
CA LEU A 3 12.05 -16.16 -3.20
C LEU A 3 10.52 -16.24 -3.27
N THR A 4 9.96 -17.45 -3.14
CA THR A 4 8.54 -17.69 -2.92
C THR A 4 8.04 -17.07 -1.61
N ALA A 5 8.77 -17.28 -0.50
CA ALA A 5 8.48 -16.67 0.79
C ALA A 5 8.57 -15.14 0.71
N LEU A 6 9.57 -14.60 0.00
CA LEU A 6 9.73 -13.17 -0.23
C LEU A 6 8.53 -12.57 -0.99
N SER A 7 8.06 -13.24 -2.06
CA SER A 7 6.86 -12.82 -2.79
C SER A 7 5.58 -12.83 -1.95
N ALA A 8 5.45 -13.81 -1.04
CA ALA A 8 4.34 -13.90 -0.11
C ALA A 8 4.37 -12.76 0.92
N GLU A 9 5.56 -12.41 1.42
CA GLU A 9 5.78 -11.27 2.31
C GLU A 9 5.40 -9.94 1.64
N TYR A 10 5.85 -9.72 0.40
CA TYR A 10 5.49 -8.53 -0.36
C TYR A 10 3.99 -8.42 -0.63
N ARG A 11 3.33 -9.55 -0.93
CA ARG A 11 1.89 -9.59 -1.10
C ARG A 11 1.16 -9.26 0.21
N ALA A 12 1.57 -9.83 1.33
CA ALA A 12 1.00 -9.55 2.64
C ALA A 12 1.18 -8.07 3.02
N ALA A 13 2.34 -7.49 2.72
CA ALA A 13 2.62 -6.07 2.93
C ALA A 13 1.69 -5.16 2.08
N ALA A 14 1.51 -5.50 0.80
CA ALA A 14 0.60 -4.77 -0.09
C ALA A 14 -0.87 -4.84 0.37
N GLU A 15 -1.32 -6.01 0.86
CA GLU A 15 -2.66 -6.19 1.43
C GLU A 15 -2.85 -5.36 2.71
N ALA A 16 -1.85 -5.33 3.60
CA ALA A 16 -1.88 -4.51 4.81
C ALA A 16 -1.97 -3.01 4.49
N LEU A 17 -1.19 -2.55 3.51
CA LEU A 17 -1.22 -1.17 3.01
C LEU A 17 -2.59 -0.79 2.44
N GLN A 18 -3.21 -1.67 1.66
CA GLN A 18 -4.56 -1.45 1.13
C GLN A 18 -5.61 -1.33 2.23
N LYS A 19 -5.56 -2.18 3.26
CA LYS A 19 -6.47 -2.08 4.41
C LYS A 19 -6.32 -0.73 5.11
N ARG A 20 -5.08 -0.29 5.34
CA ARG A 20 -4.78 0.99 5.97
C ARG A 20 -5.25 2.19 5.15
N LEU A 21 -5.10 2.14 3.82
CA LEU A 21 -5.64 3.15 2.90
C LEU A 21 -7.17 3.21 2.95
N CYS A 22 -7.85 2.06 3.06
CA CYS A 22 -9.30 2.00 3.20
C CYS A 22 -9.78 2.67 4.49
N GLU A 23 -9.09 2.42 5.61
CA GLU A 23 -9.38 3.07 6.89
C GLU A 23 -9.15 4.57 6.86
N LEU A 24 -8.04 5.02 6.30
CA LEU A 24 -7.75 6.45 6.14
C LEU A 24 -8.78 7.14 5.25
N ARG A 25 -9.24 6.47 4.18
CA ARG A 25 -10.30 6.99 3.31
C ARG A 25 -11.64 7.12 4.05
N LYS A 26 -11.95 6.21 4.98
CA LYS A 26 -13.13 6.34 5.85
C LYS A 26 -13.00 7.53 6.79
N ARG A 27 -11.82 7.71 7.42
CA ARG A 27 -11.53 8.84 8.32
C ARG A 27 -11.56 10.19 7.59
N LEU A 28 -11.07 10.24 6.36
CA LEU A 28 -11.09 11.44 5.54
C LEU A 28 -12.52 11.95 5.25
N ARG A 29 -13.51 11.05 5.19
CA ARG A 29 -14.91 11.45 4.94
C ARG A 29 -15.52 12.27 6.09
N THR A 30 -14.95 12.17 7.28
CA THR A 30 -15.43 12.84 8.49
C THR A 30 -14.44 13.85 9.05
N ALA A 31 -13.29 14.01 8.39
CA ALA A 31 -12.25 14.95 8.80
C ALA A 31 -12.43 16.28 8.08
N ASP A 32 -12.23 17.38 8.79
CA ASP A 32 -12.35 18.74 8.26
C ASP A 32 -11.03 19.51 8.40
N GLY A 33 -10.85 20.53 7.56
CA GLY A 33 -9.73 21.47 7.64
C GLY A 33 -8.36 20.82 7.55
N GLU A 34 -7.50 21.12 8.53
CA GLU A 34 -6.10 20.65 8.56
C GLU A 34 -5.97 19.13 8.71
N GLU A 35 -6.90 18.49 9.43
CA GLU A 35 -6.87 17.04 9.63
C GLU A 35 -7.11 16.31 8.30
N ALA A 36 -8.05 16.80 7.48
CA ALA A 36 -8.30 16.27 6.15
C ALA A 36 -7.06 16.40 5.24
N LEU A 37 -6.36 17.53 5.33
CA LEU A 37 -5.17 17.80 4.53
C LEU A 37 -3.99 16.87 4.93
N LEU A 38 -3.79 16.65 6.23
CA LEU A 38 -2.80 15.71 6.74
C LEU A 38 -3.13 14.27 6.36
N LEU A 39 -4.39 13.86 6.50
CA LEU A 39 -4.86 12.53 6.09
C LEU A 39 -4.66 12.30 4.59
N ARG A 40 -4.95 13.30 3.75
CA ARG A 40 -4.76 13.21 2.31
C ARG A 40 -3.29 13.05 1.93
N ARG A 41 -2.39 13.88 2.49
CA ARG A 41 -0.93 13.73 2.27
C ARG A 41 -0.42 12.37 2.71
N ARG A 42 -0.92 11.86 3.83
CA ARG A 42 -0.56 10.52 4.32
C ARG A 42 -1.06 9.43 3.38
N MET A 43 -2.27 9.57 2.83
CA MET A 43 -2.78 8.65 1.82
C MET A 43 -1.95 8.69 0.54
N ASP A 44 -1.54 9.87 0.07
CA ASP A 44 -0.72 10.01 -1.13
C ASP A 44 0.63 9.29 -0.98
N ALA A 45 1.31 9.44 0.16
CA ALA A 45 2.54 8.71 0.46
C ALA A 45 2.35 7.18 0.44
N LEU A 46 1.27 6.69 1.06
CA LEU A 46 0.95 5.26 1.09
C LEU A 46 0.54 4.71 -0.29
N TYR A 47 -0.03 5.54 -1.17
CA TYR A 47 -0.30 5.13 -2.55
C TYR A 47 0.99 4.94 -3.35
N THR A 48 1.99 5.79 -3.16
CA THR A 48 3.32 5.63 -3.77
C THR A 48 3.97 4.33 -3.30
N GLU A 49 4.01 4.08 -1.98
CA GLU A 49 4.55 2.84 -1.42
C GLU A 49 3.83 1.59 -1.97
N LEU A 50 2.50 1.64 -2.08
CA LEU A 50 1.72 0.54 -2.65
C LEU A 50 2.01 0.33 -4.14
N SER A 51 2.22 1.40 -4.89
CA SER A 51 2.59 1.34 -6.31
C SER A 51 3.93 0.64 -6.47
N ASP A 52 4.93 1.04 -5.70
CA ASP A 52 6.27 0.44 -5.73
C ASP A 52 6.23 -1.05 -5.38
N LEU A 53 5.47 -1.41 -4.34
CA LEU A 53 5.25 -2.81 -3.93
C LEU A 53 4.61 -3.65 -5.03
N LYS A 54 3.61 -3.09 -5.74
CA LYS A 54 2.96 -3.79 -6.85
C LYS A 54 3.92 -4.01 -8.02
N VAL A 55 4.75 -3.03 -8.32
CA VAL A 55 5.79 -3.13 -9.36
C VAL A 55 6.78 -4.23 -8.99
N VAL A 56 7.30 -4.24 -7.77
CA VAL A 56 8.22 -5.30 -7.29
C VAL A 56 7.56 -6.67 -7.33
N THR A 57 6.30 -6.78 -6.90
CA THR A 57 5.56 -8.05 -6.92
C THR A 57 5.33 -8.55 -8.35
N ALA A 58 5.04 -7.65 -9.29
CA ALA A 58 4.88 -7.98 -10.71
C ALA A 58 6.21 -8.46 -11.33
N TYR A 59 7.32 -7.76 -11.06
CA TYR A 59 8.65 -8.20 -11.50
C TYR A 59 9.02 -9.57 -10.95
N LEU A 60 8.76 -9.82 -9.66
CA LEU A 60 8.98 -11.13 -9.08
C LEU A 60 8.11 -12.18 -9.77
N LYS A 61 6.84 -11.88 -10.08
CA LYS A 61 5.96 -12.82 -10.77
C LYS A 61 6.46 -13.16 -12.19
N ASP A 62 6.89 -12.16 -12.96
CA ASP A 62 7.30 -12.34 -14.36
C ASP A 62 8.68 -12.98 -14.50
N TYR A 63 9.57 -12.80 -13.52
CA TYR A 63 10.90 -13.40 -13.51
C TYR A 63 10.89 -14.90 -13.18
N TYR A 64 9.80 -15.41 -12.60
CA TYR A 64 9.65 -16.82 -12.19
C TYR A 64 8.49 -17.55 -12.90
N ALA A 65 7.94 -16.97 -13.97
CA ALA A 65 6.92 -17.60 -14.81
C ALA A 65 7.51 -18.61 -15.81
#